data_AF-A0A661U3L5-F1
#
_entry.id   AF-A0A661U3L5-F1
#
_cell.length_a   1.000
_cell.length_b   1.000
_cell.length_c   1.000
_cell.angle_alpha   90.00
_cell.angle_beta   90.00
_cell.angle_gamma   90.00
#
_symmetry.space_group_name_H-M   'P 1'
#
loop_
_entity.id
_entity.type
_entity.pdbx_description
1 polymer ?
#
loop_
_entity_poly.entity_id
_entity_poly.type
_entity_poly.pdbx_seq_one_letter_code
_entity_poly.pdbx_strand_id
1 'polypeptide(L)'
;MRMSREEGIDDVHELIQIRLEKLRKIEEMGIDPYPHRYERTHRISEIIDEFDDLSSKNIKVKTAGRVRAKREHGRVIFLDIQDMGGKIQLYLKQDNLGEHQWDFVDLIDIGDFIGVSGKVFLTRT
;
A
#
# COMPACT_ATOMS: atom_id res chain seq x y z
N MET A 1 -6.23 -24.84 -32.96
CA MET A 1 -5.76 -23.62 -32.27
C MET A 1 -6.96 -22.92 -31.63
N ARG A 2 -7.40 -23.38 -30.45
CA ARG A 2 -8.50 -22.79 -29.64
C ARG A 2 -8.19 -22.75 -28.13
N MET A 3 -7.07 -23.31 -27.69
CA MET A 3 -6.71 -23.49 -26.27
C MET A 3 -6.27 -22.20 -25.56
N SER A 4 -5.88 -21.14 -26.29
CA SER A 4 -5.32 -19.92 -25.71
C SER A 4 -6.31 -19.05 -24.93
N ARG A 5 -7.62 -19.28 -25.08
CA ARG A 5 -8.66 -18.44 -24.47
C ARG A 5 -9.21 -19.05 -23.18
N GLU A 6 -9.13 -20.37 -23.02
CA GLU A 6 -9.57 -21.07 -21.80
C GLU A 6 -8.53 -20.92 -20.68
N GLU A 7 -7.23 -21.10 -20.97
CA GLU A 7 -6.14 -20.92 -19.99
C GLU A 7 -6.14 -19.51 -19.37
N GLY A 8 -6.36 -18.47 -20.17
CA GLY A 8 -6.43 -17.09 -19.65
C GLY A 8 -7.69 -16.77 -18.83
N ILE A 9 -8.74 -17.58 -18.89
CA ILE A 9 -9.94 -17.43 -18.05
C ILE A 9 -9.71 -18.08 -16.69
N ASP A 10 -9.05 -19.24 -16.68
CA ASP A 10 -8.70 -19.97 -15.44
C ASP A 10 -7.72 -19.17 -14.57
N ASP A 11 -6.71 -18.53 -15.18
CA ASP A 11 -5.76 -17.65 -14.47
C ASP A 11 -6.47 -16.44 -13.80
N VAL A 12 -7.44 -15.85 -14.50
CA VAL A 12 -8.23 -14.73 -13.95
C VAL A 12 -9.12 -15.22 -12.81
N HIS A 13 -9.71 -16.40 -12.94
CA HIS A 13 -10.53 -16.98 -11.88
C HIS A 13 -9.70 -17.25 -10.63
N GLU A 14 -8.51 -17.86 -10.78
CA GLU A 14 -7.59 -18.12 -9.67
C GLU A 14 -7.17 -16.82 -8.97
N LEU A 15 -6.79 -15.79 -9.74
CA LEU A 15 -6.44 -14.49 -9.19
C LEU A 15 -7.60 -13.84 -8.42
N ILE A 16 -8.84 -13.97 -8.90
CA ILE A 16 -10.03 -13.49 -8.20
C ILE A 16 -10.21 -14.24 -6.87
N GLN A 17 -10.05 -15.57 -6.86
CA GLN A 17 -10.17 -16.36 -5.63
C GLN A 17 -9.12 -15.93 -4.60
N ILE A 18 -7.86 -15.76 -5.01
CA ILE A 18 -6.77 -15.29 -4.13
C ILE A 18 -7.12 -13.93 -3.51
N ARG A 19 -7.67 -13.00 -4.30
CA ARG A 19 -8.09 -11.69 -3.80
C ARG A 19 -9.25 -11.78 -2.82
N LEU A 20 -10.22 -12.65 -3.07
CA LEU A 20 -11.34 -12.88 -2.16
C LEU A 20 -10.88 -13.52 -0.84
N GLU A 21 -9.91 -14.43 -0.88
CA GLU A 21 -9.31 -15.00 0.33
C GLU A 21 -8.57 -13.96 1.15
N LYS A 22 -7.79 -13.08 0.50
CA LYS A 22 -7.11 -11.97 1.18
C LYS A 22 -8.11 -11.01 1.80
N LEU A 23 -9.20 -10.68 1.11
CA LEU A 23 -10.28 -9.84 1.64
C LEU A 23 -10.84 -10.43 2.93
N ARG A 24 -11.15 -11.74 2.95
CA ARG A 24 -11.68 -12.42 4.14
C ARG A 24 -10.70 -12.37 5.31
N LYS A 25 -9.40 -12.54 5.05
CA LYS A 25 -8.37 -12.40 6.08
C LYS A 25 -8.32 -10.99 6.66
N ILE A 26 -8.47 -9.95 5.83
CA ILE A 26 -8.54 -8.55 6.29
C ILE A 26 -9.76 -8.35 7.21
N GLU A 27 -10.92 -8.90 6.85
CA GLU A 27 -12.13 -8.86 7.68
C GLU A 27 -11.95 -9.62 9.01
N GLU A 28 -11.33 -10.81 8.99
CA GLU A 28 -11.02 -11.61 10.18
C GLU A 28 -10.05 -10.90 11.14
N MET A 29 -9.17 -10.06 10.60
CA MET A 29 -8.30 -9.18 11.39
C MET A 29 -9.07 -8.01 12.05
N GLY A 30 -10.37 -7.86 11.77
CA GLY A 30 -11.21 -6.78 12.29
C GLY A 30 -10.98 -5.43 11.57
N ILE A 31 -10.36 -5.46 10.39
CA ILE A 31 -10.09 -4.27 9.58
C ILE A 31 -11.21 -4.15 8.55
N ASP A 32 -11.86 -2.98 8.49
CA ASP A 32 -12.83 -2.67 7.42
C ASP A 32 -12.08 -2.46 6.10
N PRO A 33 -12.27 -3.32 5.08
CA PRO A 33 -11.61 -3.18 3.78
C PRO A 33 -12.15 -2.00 2.96
N TYR A 34 -13.33 -1.49 3.27
CA TYR A 34 -14.00 -0.41 2.53
C TYR A 34 -14.43 0.74 3.44
N PRO A 35 -13.48 1.41 4.14
CA PRO A 35 -13.81 2.47 5.06
C PRO A 35 -14.42 3.66 4.31
N HIS A 36 -15.51 4.21 4.86
CA HIS A 36 -16.22 5.34 4.26
C HIS A 36 -15.37 6.61 4.10
N ARG A 37 -14.35 6.80 4.95
CA ARG A 37 -13.49 7.99 4.93
C ARG A 37 -12.10 7.69 5.50
N TYR A 38 -11.08 8.27 4.86
CA TYR A 38 -9.73 8.39 5.40
C TYR A 38 -9.31 9.85 5.44
N GLU A 39 -8.98 10.37 6.63
CA GLU A 39 -8.54 11.74 6.80
C GLU A 39 -7.04 11.88 6.47
N ARG A 40 -6.76 12.33 5.25
CA ARG A 40 -5.40 12.73 4.84
C ARG A 40 -5.08 14.14 5.33
N THR A 41 -3.84 14.33 5.75
CA THR A 41 -3.30 15.65 6.09
C THR A 41 -2.69 16.34 4.88
N HIS A 42 -2.10 15.56 3.97
CA HIS A 42 -1.37 16.07 2.80
C HIS A 42 -1.65 15.18 1.59
N ARG A 43 -1.67 15.78 0.40
CA ARG A 43 -1.58 15.09 -0.91
C ARG A 43 -0.14 14.66 -1.15
N ILE A 44 0.06 13.72 -2.08
CA ILE A 44 1.42 13.29 -2.42
C ILE A 44 2.24 14.46 -3.01
N SER A 45 1.64 15.32 -3.84
CA SER A 45 2.31 16.52 -4.36
C SER A 45 2.79 17.45 -3.26
N GLU A 46 1.93 17.74 -2.28
CA GLU A 46 2.24 18.61 -1.14
C GLU A 46 3.38 18.04 -0.29
N ILE A 47 3.43 16.72 -0.10
CA ILE A 47 4.52 16.05 0.63
C ILE A 47 5.86 16.22 -0.11
N ILE A 48 5.85 16.18 -1.44
CA ILE A 48 7.06 16.33 -2.25
C ILE A 48 7.52 17.80 -2.22
N ASP A 49 6.59 18.73 -2.39
CA ASP A 49 6.88 20.17 -2.43
C ASP A 49 7.37 20.70 -1.07
N GLU A 50 6.82 20.20 0.04
CA GLU A 50 7.14 20.61 1.41
C GLU A 50 8.14 19.67 2.12
N PHE A 51 8.84 18.82 1.36
CA PHE A 51 9.69 17.76 1.92
C PHE A 51 10.70 18.27 2.96
N ASP A 52 11.44 19.34 2.64
CA ASP A 52 12.51 19.86 3.50
C ASP A 52 11.96 20.31 4.86
N ASP A 53 10.81 20.98 4.84
CA ASP A 53 10.11 21.46 6.03
C ASP A 53 9.53 20.31 6.86
N LEU A 54 8.87 19.36 6.21
CA LEU A 54 8.28 18.19 6.85
C LEU A 54 9.35 17.29 7.48
N SER A 55 10.50 17.13 6.79
CA SER A 55 11.61 16.30 7.26
C SER A 55 12.34 16.96 8.43
N SER A 56 12.70 18.24 8.30
CA SER A 56 13.45 18.98 9.34
C SER A 56 12.63 19.17 10.63
N LYS A 57 11.32 19.37 10.52
CA LYS A 57 10.39 19.46 11.67
C LYS A 57 9.89 18.10 12.15
N ASN A 58 10.29 17.00 11.51
CA ASN A 58 9.92 15.63 11.86
C ASN A 58 8.39 15.42 11.92
N ILE A 59 7.66 16.08 11.03
CA ILE A 59 6.19 16.11 11.00
C ILE A 59 5.67 14.76 10.51
N LYS A 60 4.65 14.23 11.21
CA LYS A 60 3.95 13.03 10.78
C LYS A 60 2.91 13.40 9.72
N VAL A 61 3.03 12.81 8.55
CA VAL A 61 2.08 12.98 7.43
C VAL A 61 1.13 11.80 7.35
N LYS A 62 -0.10 12.06 6.90
CA LYS A 62 -1.09 11.08 6.47
C LYS A 62 -1.46 11.35 5.02
N THR A 63 -1.38 10.31 4.19
CA THR A 63 -1.78 10.37 2.78
C THR A 63 -2.43 9.05 2.37
N ALA A 64 -3.01 9.00 1.17
CA ALA A 64 -3.62 7.79 0.63
C ALA A 64 -3.40 7.73 -0.88
N GLY A 65 -3.32 6.52 -1.43
CA GLY A 65 -3.10 6.32 -2.85
C GLY A 65 -3.28 4.88 -3.28
N ARG A 66 -3.25 4.66 -4.59
CA ARG A 66 -3.34 3.34 -5.21
C ARG A 66 -1.96 2.68 -5.26
N VAL A 67 -1.85 1.44 -4.80
CA VAL A 67 -0.63 0.64 -4.87
C VAL A 67 -0.32 0.32 -6.33
N ARG A 68 0.88 0.71 -6.77
CA ARG A 68 1.40 0.48 -8.12
C ARG A 68 2.51 -0.56 -8.15
N ALA A 69 3.27 -0.68 -7.08
CA ALA A 69 4.30 -1.69 -6.93
C ALA A 69 4.43 -2.10 -5.47
N LYS A 70 4.78 -3.37 -5.25
CA LYS A 70 5.09 -3.96 -3.94
C LYS A 70 6.36 -4.79 -4.10
N ARG A 71 7.35 -4.56 -3.23
CA ARG A 71 8.66 -5.23 -3.22
C ARG A 71 8.97 -5.66 -1.79
N GLU A 72 9.17 -6.95 -1.60
CA GLU A 72 9.38 -7.56 -0.28
C GLU A 72 10.84 -7.97 -0.12
N HIS A 73 11.46 -7.61 1.00
CA HIS A 73 12.85 -7.89 1.33
C HIS A 73 12.98 -8.30 2.79
N GLY A 74 12.57 -9.53 3.10
CA GLY A 74 12.60 -10.06 4.48
C GLY A 74 11.71 -9.24 5.40
N ARG A 75 12.30 -8.49 6.35
CA ARG A 75 11.56 -7.66 7.32
C ARG A 75 11.31 -6.22 6.85
N VAL A 76 11.48 -5.96 5.56
CA VAL A 76 11.26 -4.65 4.93
C VAL A 76 10.39 -4.83 3.69
N ILE A 77 9.39 -3.96 3.54
CA ILE A 77 8.54 -3.88 2.36
C ILE A 77 8.59 -2.46 1.80
N PHE A 78 8.78 -2.36 0.49
CA PHE A 78 8.64 -1.13 -0.25
C PHE A 78 7.35 -1.16 -1.04
N LEU A 79 6.48 -0.19 -0.81
CA LEU A 79 5.26 0.02 -1.60
C LEU A 79 5.37 1.33 -2.35
N ASP A 80 4.95 1.34 -3.60
CA ASP A 80 4.78 2.58 -4.33
C ASP A 80 3.29 2.89 -4.43
N ILE A 81 2.87 4.01 -3.86
CA ILE A 81 1.49 4.49 -3.97
C ILE A 81 1.40 5.70 -4.88
N GLN A 82 0.26 5.82 -5.57
CA GLN A 82 -0.01 6.92 -6.50
C GLN A 82 -1.40 7.50 -6.27
N ASP A 83 -1.47 8.83 -6.19
CA ASP A 83 -2.72 9.59 -6.21
C ASP A 83 -2.74 10.51 -7.45
N MET A 84 -3.68 11.47 -7.50
CA MET A 84 -3.75 12.43 -8.60
C MET A 84 -2.58 13.43 -8.63
N GLY A 85 -1.91 13.67 -7.49
CA GLY A 85 -0.83 14.62 -7.33
C GLY A 85 0.55 14.03 -7.59
N GLY A 86 0.72 12.70 -7.51
CA GLY A 86 1.98 12.07 -7.84
C GLY A 86 2.14 10.65 -7.32
N LYS A 87 3.39 10.21 -7.27
CA LYS A 87 3.82 8.89 -6.77
C LYS A 87 4.77 9.09 -5.59
N ILE A 88 4.62 8.31 -4.53
CA ILE A 88 5.55 8.28 -3.39
C ILE A 88 5.88 6.83 -3.02
N GLN A 89 7.12 6.62 -2.58
CA GLN A 89 7.59 5.34 -2.06
C GLN A 89 7.37 5.29 -0.55
N LEU A 90 6.83 4.17 -0.08
CA LEU A 90 6.65 3.83 1.32
C LEU A 90 7.73 2.85 1.72
N TYR A 91 8.36 3.11 2.87
CA TYR A 91 9.30 2.20 3.51
C TYR A 91 8.67 1.65 4.78
N LEU A 92 8.33 0.36 4.74
CA LEU A 92 7.66 -0.34 5.82
C LEU A 92 8.66 -1.33 6.44
N LYS A 93 8.87 -1.26 7.75
CA LYS A 93 9.75 -2.16 8.49
C LYS A 93 8.94 -2.85 9.59
N GLN A 94 9.05 -4.17 9.69
CA GLN A 94 8.27 -4.97 10.64
C GLN A 94 8.42 -4.47 12.08
N ASP A 95 9.66 -4.18 12.49
CA ASP A 95 9.97 -3.65 13.83
C ASP A 95 9.21 -2.36 14.20
N ASN A 96 8.78 -1.57 13.21
CA ASN A 96 8.07 -0.30 13.43
C ASN A 96 6.53 -0.43 13.41
N LEU A 97 6.01 -1.44 12.72
CA LEU A 97 4.57 -1.63 12.48
C LEU A 97 3.94 -2.58 13.52
N GLY A 98 4.73 -3.49 14.08
CA GLY A 98 4.22 -4.61 14.89
C GLY A 98 3.56 -5.68 14.03
N GLU A 99 3.32 -6.86 14.61
CA GLU A 99 2.86 -8.05 13.86
C GLU A 99 1.53 -7.82 13.16
N HIS A 100 0.52 -7.28 13.86
CA HIS A 100 -0.81 -7.11 13.29
C HIS A 100 -0.84 -6.19 12.05
N GLN A 101 -0.10 -5.07 12.06
CA GLN A 101 -0.04 -4.20 10.88
C GLN A 101 0.86 -4.79 9.79
N TRP A 102 1.88 -5.58 10.17
CA TRP A 102 2.74 -6.27 9.22
C TRP A 102 1.96 -7.32 8.42
N ASP A 103 1.18 -8.15 9.11
CA ASP A 103 0.32 -9.17 8.49
C ASP A 103 -0.70 -8.52 7.54
N PHE A 104 -1.23 -7.35 7.90
CA PHE A 104 -2.11 -6.58 7.02
C PHE A 104 -1.39 -6.14 5.74
N VAL A 105 -0.15 -5.66 5.85
CA VAL A 105 0.65 -5.22 4.69
C VAL A 105 0.95 -6.38 3.73
N ASP A 106 1.13 -7.59 4.25
CA ASP A 106 1.33 -8.80 3.44
C ASP A 106 0.10 -9.15 2.60
N LEU A 107 -1.10 -8.79 3.06
CA LEU A 107 -2.37 -8.99 2.34
C LEU A 107 -2.63 -7.94 1.24
N ILE A 108 -1.92 -6.82 1.23
CA ILE A 108 -2.10 -5.75 0.23
C ILE A 108 -1.58 -6.19 -1.14
N ASP A 109 -2.36 -5.93 -2.19
CA ASP A 109 -2.05 -6.21 -3.58
C ASP A 109 -1.90 -4.95 -4.46
N ILE A 110 -1.28 -5.15 -5.63
CA ILE A 110 -1.22 -4.11 -6.66
C ILE A 110 -2.63 -3.78 -7.13
N GLY A 111 -2.95 -2.49 -7.10
CA GLY A 111 -4.24 -1.96 -7.48
C GLY A 111 -5.13 -1.57 -6.31
N ASP A 112 -4.80 -1.97 -5.08
CA ASP A 112 -5.54 -1.60 -3.88
C ASP A 112 -5.33 -0.13 -3.51
N PHE A 113 -6.30 0.47 -2.84
CA PHE A 113 -6.17 1.81 -2.27
C PHE A 113 -5.85 1.69 -0.78
N ILE A 114 -4.78 2.35 -0.35
CA ILE A 114 -4.34 2.31 1.04
C ILE A 114 -4.12 3.72 1.59
N GLY A 115 -4.48 3.90 2.85
CA GLY A 115 -4.15 5.08 3.64
C GLY A 115 -2.94 4.80 4.53
N VAL A 116 -2.00 5.74 4.59
CA VAL A 116 -0.73 5.55 5.29
C VAL A 116 -0.38 6.77 6.12
N SER A 117 0.28 6.52 7.25
CA SER A 117 0.79 7.58 8.12
C SER A 117 2.23 7.32 8.52
N GLY A 118 3.07 8.33 8.47
CA GLY A 118 4.50 8.17 8.72
C GLY A 118 5.27 9.47 8.68
N LYS A 119 6.59 9.37 8.76
CA LYS A 119 7.52 10.50 8.63
C LYS A 119 8.19 10.44 7.27
N VAL A 120 8.58 11.59 6.75
CA VAL A 120 9.24 11.69 5.44
C VAL A 120 10.75 11.66 5.62
N PHE A 121 11.42 10.92 4.74
CA PHE A 121 12.87 10.84 4.71
C PHE A 121 13.34 10.38 3.32
N LEU A 122 14.61 10.61 3.01
CA LEU A 122 15.23 10.10 1.78
C LEU A 122 15.84 8.72 2.04
N THR A 123 15.49 7.76 1.19
CA THR A 123 16.21 6.48 1.14
C THR A 123 17.52 6.69 0.36
N ARG A 124 18.66 6.30 0.93
CA ARG A 124 19.91 6.25 0.16
C ARG A 124 19.82 5.10 -0.83
N THR A 125 20.00 5.42 -2.12
CA THR A 125 20.13 4.45 -3.22
C THR A 125 21.51 3.82 -3.20
#